data_AF-A0A9E5P5P6-F1
#
_entry.id   AF-A0A9E5P5P6-F1
#
_cell.length_a   1.000
_cell.length_b   1.000
_cell.length_c   1.000
_cell.angle_alpha   90.00
_cell.angle_beta   90.00
_cell.angle_gamma   90.00
#
_symmetry.space_group_name_H-M   'P 1'
#
loop_
_entity.id
_entity.type
_entity.pdbx_description
1 polymer ?
#
loop_
_entity_poly.entity_id
_entity_poly.type
_entity_poly.pdbx_seq_one_letter_code
_entity_poly.pdbx_strand_id
1 'polypeptide(L)'
;MTFKVAGKVVHGSHPFACCLIDQIVRPEFRVATPVDLQAILDARSKSDDLPRLRGYYKDVALALRSIREPNSYLAERLLEQVGINAPLPLFLHLSGLEIVNDEASPCGLGFKVTEHTHCSTEPILSESSGHFDDSAVNRDTGLPTRLAGSQRYYYGTTDGLTRVYVGRGWSLDTIWDELTNSQADGRVVIVRNDVPPEDLNAYLTALDRASALLGS
;
A
#
# COMPACT_ATOMS: atom_id res chain seq x y z
N MET A 1 3.04 -3.17 20.25
CA MET A 1 3.29 -1.95 19.45
C MET A 1 4.34 -1.12 20.19
N THR A 2 5.52 -0.90 19.60
CA THR A 2 6.60 -0.18 20.29
C THR A 2 7.16 0.88 19.35
N PHE A 3 6.42 1.97 19.17
CA PHE A 3 7.02 3.16 18.57
C PHE A 3 7.83 3.89 19.66
N LYS A 4 8.98 4.43 19.27
CA LYS A 4 9.80 5.28 20.12
C LYS A 4 9.91 6.64 19.47
N VAL A 5 9.55 7.70 20.19
CA VAL A 5 9.82 9.05 19.74
C VAL A 5 11.21 9.43 20.25
N ALA A 6 12.16 9.68 19.34
CA ALA A 6 13.49 10.18 19.68
C ALA A 6 13.85 11.34 18.75
N GLY A 7 14.17 12.49 19.32
CA GLY A 7 14.54 13.68 18.55
C GLY A 7 13.43 14.22 17.63
N LYS A 8 12.16 14.11 18.05
CA LYS A 8 10.95 14.41 17.23
C LYS A 8 10.71 13.47 16.04
N VAL A 9 11.52 12.42 15.90
CA VAL A 9 11.31 11.37 14.90
C VAL A 9 10.59 10.21 15.56
N VAL A 10 9.51 9.73 14.94
CA VAL A 10 8.84 8.50 15.33
C VAL A 10 9.61 7.34 14.73
N HIS A 11 10.17 6.49 15.58
CA HIS A 11 10.90 5.27 15.20
C HIS A 11 10.01 4.06 15.44
N GLY A 12 10.05 3.11 14.51
CA GLY A 12 9.28 1.86 14.60
C GLY A 12 8.18 1.79 13.55
N SER A 13 7.55 0.62 13.49
CA SER A 13 6.49 0.36 12.50
C SER A 13 5.21 1.10 12.81
N HIS A 14 4.64 1.72 11.77
CA HIS A 14 3.29 2.25 11.85
C HIS A 14 2.55 2.04 10.54
N PRO A 15 1.43 1.28 10.54
CA PRO A 15 0.62 0.99 9.36
C PRO A 15 -0.09 2.26 8.85
N PHE A 16 -0.20 3.26 9.73
CA PHE A 16 -0.80 4.55 9.47
C PHE A 16 0.20 5.53 8.87
N ALA A 17 1.51 5.27 8.89
CA ALA A 17 2.51 6.25 8.43
C ALA A 17 2.28 6.69 6.97
N CYS A 18 1.97 5.74 6.09
CA CYS A 18 1.68 6.05 4.68
C CYS A 18 0.38 6.82 4.52
N CYS A 19 -0.67 6.50 5.27
CA CYS A 19 -1.91 7.29 5.26
C CYS A 19 -1.66 8.71 5.78
N LEU A 20 -0.82 8.89 6.81
CA LEU A 20 -0.49 10.21 7.35
C LEU A 20 0.27 11.03 6.32
N ILE A 21 1.26 10.41 5.66
CA ILE A 21 2.01 11.07 4.59
C ILE A 21 1.06 11.48 3.46
N ASP A 22 0.15 10.59 3.04
CA ASP A 22 -0.87 10.88 2.02
C ASP A 22 -1.72 12.10 2.42
N GLN A 23 -2.18 12.18 3.67
CA GLN A 23 -2.94 13.32 4.19
C GLN A 23 -2.13 14.63 4.15
N ILE A 24 -0.82 14.57 4.44
CA ILE A 24 0.05 15.77 4.48
C ILE A 24 0.31 16.31 3.08
N VAL A 25 0.51 15.44 2.08
CA VAL A 25 0.98 15.85 0.74
C VAL A 25 -0.15 16.12 -0.26
N ARG A 26 -1.40 15.88 0.12
CA ARG A 26 -2.59 16.24 -0.66
C ARG A 26 -2.87 17.75 -0.60
N PRO A 27 -3.53 18.33 -1.63
CA PRO A 27 -4.11 17.65 -2.80
C PRO A 27 -3.14 17.45 -3.97
N GLU A 28 -1.96 18.10 -3.97
CA GLU A 28 -1.06 18.08 -5.13
C GLU A 28 -0.41 16.72 -5.37
N PHE A 29 -0.11 15.99 -4.29
CA PHE A 29 0.52 14.68 -4.34
C PHE A 29 -0.30 13.63 -3.59
N ARG A 30 0.07 12.37 -3.79
CA ARG A 30 -0.45 11.21 -3.04
C ARG A 30 0.61 10.14 -2.90
N VAL A 31 0.40 9.21 -1.98
CA VAL A 31 1.20 7.99 -1.91
C VAL A 31 0.93 7.14 -3.17
N ALA A 32 1.98 6.52 -3.69
CA ALA A 32 1.90 5.59 -4.81
C ALA A 32 0.99 4.40 -4.47
N THR A 33 0.08 4.09 -5.38
CA THR A 33 -0.73 2.87 -5.39
C THR A 33 0.07 1.75 -6.04
N PRO A 34 -0.39 0.48 -5.96
CA PRO A 34 0.28 -0.61 -6.66
C PRO A 34 0.30 -0.43 -8.19
N VAL A 35 -0.70 0.25 -8.76
CA VAL A 35 -0.75 0.58 -10.19
C VAL A 35 0.45 1.47 -10.57
N ASP A 36 0.72 2.50 -9.78
CA ASP A 36 1.87 3.38 -10.02
C ASP A 36 3.19 2.60 -9.96
N LEU A 37 3.33 1.73 -8.95
CA LEU A 37 4.54 0.91 -8.82
C LEU A 37 4.71 -0.07 -9.98
N GLN A 38 3.61 -0.63 -10.49
CA GLN A 38 3.63 -1.50 -11.67
C GLN A 38 3.98 -0.72 -12.93
N ALA A 39 3.45 0.49 -13.11
CA ALA A 39 3.80 1.36 -14.23
C ALA A 39 5.29 1.72 -14.24
N ILE A 40 5.84 2.06 -13.06
CA ILE A 40 7.29 2.30 -12.90
C ILE A 40 8.10 1.04 -13.23
N LEU A 41 7.62 -0.15 -12.83
CA LEU A 41 8.26 -1.42 -13.13
C LEU A 41 8.28 -1.71 -14.65
N ASP A 42 7.14 -1.54 -15.32
CA ASP A 42 6.99 -1.73 -16.77
C ASP A 42 7.85 -0.76 -17.59
N ALA A 43 8.17 0.39 -17.02
CA ALA A 43 8.96 1.43 -17.64
C ALA A 43 10.49 1.24 -17.52
N ARG A 44 10.98 0.30 -16.71
CA ARG A 44 12.42 0.18 -16.36
C ARG A 44 13.37 0.01 -17.54
N SER A 45 12.91 -0.62 -18.61
CA SER A 45 13.72 -0.80 -19.83
C SER A 45 13.67 0.40 -20.77
N LYS A 46 12.89 1.43 -20.43
CA LYS A 46 12.59 2.59 -21.29
C LYS A 46 13.22 3.89 -20.79
N SER A 47 13.72 3.93 -19.55
CA SER A 47 14.37 5.11 -18.97
C SER A 47 15.36 4.72 -17.88
N ASP A 48 16.57 5.28 -17.96
CA ASP A 48 17.62 5.11 -16.95
C ASP A 48 17.40 5.99 -15.70
N ASP A 49 16.50 6.99 -15.77
CA ASP A 49 16.22 7.97 -14.72
C ASP A 49 15.11 7.52 -13.74
N LEU A 50 14.64 6.28 -13.86
CA LEU A 50 13.58 5.80 -12.99
C LEU A 50 14.03 5.66 -11.54
N PRO A 51 13.14 5.93 -10.56
CA PRO A 51 13.45 5.76 -9.15
C PRO A 51 14.05 4.38 -8.89
N ARG A 52 15.19 4.34 -8.21
CA ARG A 52 15.78 3.08 -7.73
C ARG A 52 14.93 2.50 -6.62
N LEU A 53 13.94 1.72 -7.03
CA LEU A 53 13.00 1.05 -6.13
C LEU A 53 13.50 -0.34 -5.69
N ARG A 54 14.61 -0.86 -6.24
CA ARG A 54 15.16 -2.17 -5.86
C ARG A 54 15.74 -2.09 -4.44
N GLY A 55 15.44 -3.09 -3.60
CA GLY A 55 15.96 -3.18 -2.24
C GLY A 55 15.07 -2.57 -1.14
N TYR A 56 13.90 -2.04 -1.50
CA TYR A 56 13.00 -1.35 -0.56
C TYR A 56 11.62 -2.00 -0.48
N TYR A 57 11.05 -1.94 0.72
CA TYR A 57 9.67 -2.25 1.05
C TYR A 57 8.80 -1.01 0.81
N LYS A 58 7.62 -1.13 0.18
CA LYS A 58 6.70 0.02 0.01
C LYS A 58 5.27 -0.39 0.36
N ASP A 59 4.74 0.16 1.45
CA ASP A 59 3.31 0.06 1.80
C ASP A 59 2.49 0.83 0.77
N VAL A 60 1.49 0.16 0.17
CA VAL A 60 0.68 0.77 -0.90
C VAL A 60 -0.82 0.59 -0.72
N ALA A 61 -1.24 -0.44 0.02
CA ALA A 61 -2.63 -0.77 0.23
C ALA A 61 -2.86 -1.61 1.50
N LEU A 62 -4.12 -1.89 1.81
CA LEU A 62 -4.57 -2.86 2.79
C LEU A 62 -5.32 -3.99 2.08
N ALA A 63 -5.18 -5.21 2.58
CA ALA A 63 -5.95 -6.37 2.16
C ALA A 63 -6.81 -6.84 3.34
N LEU A 64 -8.13 -6.69 3.20
CA LEU A 64 -9.13 -7.11 4.19
C LEU A 64 -9.78 -8.41 3.71
N ARG A 65 -9.49 -9.52 4.37
CA ARG A 65 -9.93 -10.87 3.95
C ARG A 65 -10.98 -11.46 4.87
N SER A 66 -10.87 -11.18 6.16
CA SER A 66 -11.84 -11.55 7.17
C SER A 66 -11.73 -10.59 8.35
N ILE A 67 -12.71 -10.64 9.26
CA ILE A 67 -12.66 -9.90 10.54
C ILE A 67 -11.86 -10.63 11.63
N ARG A 68 -11.19 -11.74 11.27
CA ARG A 68 -10.35 -12.50 12.20
C ARG A 68 -8.99 -11.83 12.35
N GLU A 69 -8.16 -12.36 13.24
CA GLU A 69 -6.76 -11.93 13.31
C GLU A 69 -6.00 -12.22 11.99
N PRO A 70 -4.99 -11.41 11.64
CA PRO A 70 -4.49 -10.27 12.41
C PRO A 70 -5.35 -8.99 12.25
N ASN A 71 -5.35 -8.16 13.30
CA ASN A 71 -5.96 -6.82 13.35
C ASN A 71 -7.50 -6.84 13.25
N SER A 72 -8.14 -7.80 13.91
CA SER A 72 -9.60 -8.01 13.90
C SER A 72 -10.41 -6.72 14.14
N TYR A 73 -10.03 -5.94 15.16
CA TYR A 73 -10.70 -4.67 15.47
C TYR A 73 -10.74 -3.70 14.27
N LEU A 74 -9.58 -3.46 13.65
CA LEU A 74 -9.49 -2.56 12.50
C LEU A 74 -10.18 -3.15 11.26
N ALA A 75 -10.14 -4.47 11.11
CA ALA A 75 -10.85 -5.19 10.06
C ALA A 75 -12.37 -5.00 10.17
N GLU A 76 -12.94 -5.16 11.37
CA GLU A 76 -14.36 -4.91 11.64
C GLU A 76 -14.75 -3.46 11.37
N ARG A 77 -13.98 -2.50 11.90
CA ARG A 77 -14.25 -1.07 11.70
C ARG A 77 -14.21 -0.67 10.22
N LEU A 78 -13.27 -1.21 9.44
CA LEU A 78 -13.19 -0.95 8.00
C LEU A 78 -14.36 -1.60 7.25
N LEU A 79 -14.71 -2.85 7.56
CA LEU A 79 -15.82 -3.55 6.91
C LEU A 79 -17.16 -2.82 7.16
N GLU A 80 -17.39 -2.30 8.36
CA GLU A 80 -18.59 -1.51 8.66
C GLU A 80 -18.70 -0.26 7.79
N GLN A 81 -17.58 0.41 7.51
CA GLN A 81 -17.53 1.62 6.69
C GLN A 81 -17.72 1.35 5.20
N VAL A 82 -17.13 0.26 4.69
CA VAL A 82 -17.33 -0.17 3.28
C VAL A 82 -18.72 -0.78 3.08
N GLY A 83 -19.30 -1.33 4.14
CA GLY A 83 -20.61 -1.98 4.18
C GLY A 83 -20.48 -3.42 4.67
N ILE A 84 -21.22 -3.77 5.73
CA ILE A 84 -21.11 -5.08 6.40
C ILE A 84 -21.34 -6.30 5.50
N ASN A 85 -22.05 -6.11 4.38
CA ASN A 85 -22.34 -7.15 3.38
C ASN A 85 -21.40 -7.11 2.17
N ALA A 86 -20.32 -6.31 2.22
CA ALA A 86 -19.37 -6.21 1.12
C ALA A 86 -18.68 -7.57 0.88
N PRO A 87 -18.53 -7.99 -0.39
CA PRO A 87 -17.86 -9.24 -0.71
C PRO A 87 -16.36 -9.14 -0.40
N LEU A 88 -15.89 -10.04 0.45
CA LEU A 88 -14.48 -10.24 0.77
C LEU A 88 -13.82 -11.20 -0.23
N PRO A 89 -12.50 -11.09 -0.49
CA PRO A 89 -11.57 -10.13 0.10
C PRO A 89 -11.61 -8.76 -0.59
N LEU A 90 -11.40 -7.70 0.21
CA LEU A 90 -11.34 -6.31 -0.24
C LEU A 90 -9.89 -5.82 -0.30
N PHE A 91 -9.62 -5.03 -1.32
CA PHE A 91 -8.38 -4.33 -1.55
C PHE A 91 -8.60 -2.83 -1.42
N LEU A 92 -7.94 -2.19 -0.45
CA LEU A 92 -8.13 -0.78 -0.15
C LEU A 92 -6.82 -0.03 -0.37
N HIS A 93 -6.81 0.99 -1.21
CA HIS A 93 -5.63 1.84 -1.35
C HIS A 93 -5.39 2.63 -0.06
N LEU A 94 -4.12 2.79 0.34
CA LEU A 94 -3.78 3.69 1.45
C LEU A 94 -4.03 5.16 1.06
N SER A 95 -3.80 5.47 -0.22
CA SER A 95 -4.14 6.76 -0.81
C SER A 95 -5.65 7.01 -0.68
N GLY A 96 -6.02 8.08 0.02
CA GLY A 96 -7.41 8.49 0.22
C GLY A 96 -8.05 7.93 1.49
N LEU A 97 -7.38 7.05 2.25
CA LEU A 97 -7.79 6.73 3.61
C LEU A 97 -7.37 7.85 4.56
N GLU A 98 -8.24 8.16 5.53
CA GLU A 98 -7.91 9.05 6.63
C GLU A 98 -7.52 8.27 7.89
N ILE A 99 -6.67 8.88 8.71
CA ILE A 99 -6.41 8.45 10.09
C ILE A 99 -7.31 9.25 11.01
N VAL A 100 -7.95 8.56 11.95
CA VAL A 100 -8.74 9.16 13.00
C VAL A 100 -8.28 8.66 14.36
N ASN A 101 -8.47 9.49 15.39
CA ASN A 101 -8.35 9.03 16.77
C ASN A 101 -9.48 8.03 17.05
N ASP A 102 -9.12 6.89 17.60
CA ASP A 102 -10.04 5.82 17.96
C ASP A 102 -9.58 5.22 19.28
N GLU A 103 -10.12 5.73 20.39
CA GLU A 103 -9.74 5.30 21.75
C GLU A 103 -10.07 3.84 22.03
N ALA A 104 -10.98 3.23 21.26
CA ALA A 104 -11.34 1.83 21.39
C ALA A 104 -10.42 0.90 20.58
N SER A 105 -9.66 1.45 19.62
CA SER A 105 -8.62 0.72 18.91
C SER A 105 -7.46 0.36 19.86
N PRO A 106 -6.87 -0.85 19.76
CA PRO A 106 -5.69 -1.24 20.56
C PRO A 106 -4.50 -0.30 20.45
N CYS A 107 -4.47 0.54 19.41
CA CYS A 107 -3.41 1.52 19.16
C CYS A 107 -3.85 2.98 19.28
N GLY A 108 -5.10 3.26 19.67
CA GLY A 108 -5.65 4.62 19.76
C GLY A 108 -5.96 5.26 18.41
N LEU A 109 -5.79 4.55 17.29
CA LEU A 109 -5.98 5.04 15.93
C LEU A 109 -6.82 4.08 15.09
N GLY A 110 -7.59 4.66 14.17
CA GLY A 110 -8.42 3.94 13.21
C GLY A 110 -8.25 4.47 11.79
N PHE A 111 -8.69 3.68 10.82
CA PHE A 111 -8.81 4.11 9.43
C PHE A 111 -10.23 4.61 9.16
N LYS A 112 -10.35 5.69 8.39
CA LYS A 112 -11.60 6.23 7.91
C LYS A 112 -11.66 6.22 6.38
N VAL A 113 -12.67 5.57 5.84
CA VAL A 113 -12.99 5.58 4.41
C VAL A 113 -13.55 6.95 4.03
N THR A 114 -13.07 7.50 2.92
CA THR A 114 -13.53 8.78 2.35
C THR A 114 -14.03 8.59 0.93
N GLU A 115 -14.56 9.65 0.33
CA GLU A 115 -14.89 9.72 -1.09
C GLU A 115 -13.69 9.53 -2.03
N HIS A 116 -12.47 9.65 -1.51
CA HIS A 116 -11.23 9.44 -2.26
C HIS A 116 -10.64 8.04 -2.05
N THR A 117 -11.19 7.25 -1.13
CA THR A 117 -10.72 5.88 -0.89
C THR A 117 -11.14 4.98 -2.05
N HIS A 118 -10.16 4.38 -2.72
CA HIS A 118 -10.41 3.35 -3.70
C HIS A 118 -10.46 1.97 -3.03
N CYS A 119 -11.52 1.22 -3.32
CA CYS A 119 -11.78 -0.10 -2.77
C CYS A 119 -12.33 -1.02 -3.86
N SER A 120 -11.80 -2.23 -3.98
CA SER A 120 -12.28 -3.26 -4.92
C SER A 120 -12.23 -4.66 -4.30
N THR A 121 -13.02 -5.59 -4.85
CA THR A 121 -12.95 -7.00 -4.49
C THR A 121 -11.93 -7.71 -5.36
N GLU A 122 -10.95 -8.38 -4.75
CA GLU A 122 -9.79 -8.92 -5.47
C GLU A 122 -9.56 -10.40 -5.12
N PRO A 123 -10.10 -11.36 -5.91
CA PRO A 123 -10.05 -12.79 -5.59
C PRO A 123 -8.66 -13.35 -5.33
N ILE A 124 -7.62 -12.80 -5.97
CA ILE A 124 -6.22 -13.18 -5.76
C ILE A 124 -5.78 -13.04 -4.29
N LEU A 125 -6.42 -12.16 -3.51
CA LEU A 125 -6.11 -11.98 -2.10
C LEU A 125 -6.47 -13.23 -1.27
N SER A 126 -7.35 -14.10 -1.75
CA SER A 126 -7.68 -15.37 -1.09
C SER A 126 -6.65 -16.47 -1.32
N GLU A 127 -5.68 -16.25 -2.21
CA GLU A 127 -4.64 -17.24 -2.50
C GLU A 127 -3.56 -17.27 -1.41
N SER A 128 -2.99 -18.46 -1.17
CA SER A 128 -1.98 -18.65 -0.14
C SER A 128 -0.61 -18.12 -0.56
N SER A 129 0.07 -18.65 -1.56
CA SER A 129 1.33 -18.07 -2.04
C SER A 129 1.69 -18.71 -3.36
N GLY A 130 2.44 -18.00 -4.19
CA GLY A 130 2.87 -18.58 -5.46
C GLY A 130 3.57 -17.60 -6.38
N HIS A 131 4.21 -18.16 -7.39
CA HIS A 131 4.86 -17.35 -8.41
C HIS A 131 3.87 -16.81 -9.43
N PHE A 132 4.18 -15.63 -9.95
CA PHE A 132 3.47 -15.03 -11.07
C PHE A 132 4.46 -14.34 -12.01
N ASP A 133 4.05 -14.16 -13.26
CA ASP A 133 4.81 -13.43 -14.27
C ASP A 133 4.23 -12.03 -14.46
N ASP A 134 5.05 -11.08 -14.94
CA ASP A 134 4.61 -9.68 -15.12
C ASP A 134 3.44 -9.51 -16.11
N SER A 135 3.31 -10.46 -17.06
CA SER A 135 2.17 -10.53 -17.99
C SER A 135 0.86 -10.94 -17.32
N ALA A 136 0.92 -11.48 -16.10
CA ALA A 136 -0.22 -11.91 -15.30
C ALA A 136 -0.57 -10.90 -14.20
N VAL A 137 -0.29 -9.60 -14.40
CA VAL A 137 -0.66 -8.53 -13.47
C VAL A 137 -1.78 -7.68 -14.08
N ASN A 138 -2.86 -7.47 -13.33
CA ASN A 138 -3.93 -6.55 -13.69
C ASN A 138 -3.39 -5.12 -13.58
N ARG A 139 -3.44 -4.36 -14.68
CA ARG A 139 -2.92 -2.98 -14.70
C ARG A 139 -3.86 -1.96 -14.05
N ASP A 140 -5.10 -2.33 -13.80
CA ASP A 140 -6.05 -1.46 -13.10
C ASP A 140 -5.91 -1.54 -11.57
N THR A 141 -5.30 -2.62 -11.06
CA THR A 141 -5.17 -2.86 -9.61
C THR A 141 -3.72 -3.03 -9.16
N GLY A 142 -2.82 -3.37 -10.09
CA GLY A 142 -1.42 -3.73 -9.82
C GLY A 142 -1.24 -5.10 -9.16
N LEU A 143 -2.32 -5.88 -9.01
CA LEU A 143 -2.30 -7.22 -8.41
C LEU A 143 -2.15 -8.32 -9.48
N PRO A 144 -1.59 -9.49 -9.15
CA PRO A 144 -1.58 -10.62 -10.06
C PRO A 144 -3.02 -11.11 -10.35
N THR A 145 -3.30 -11.54 -11.57
CA THR A 145 -4.57 -12.18 -11.96
C THR A 145 -4.55 -13.68 -11.72
N ARG A 146 -3.36 -14.29 -11.60
CA ARG A 146 -3.16 -15.71 -11.29
C ARG A 146 -1.77 -15.98 -10.76
N LEU A 147 -1.62 -17.05 -9.97
CA LEU A 147 -0.34 -17.54 -9.46
C LEU A 147 0.18 -18.71 -10.31
N ALA A 148 0.55 -18.39 -11.55
CA ALA A 148 1.19 -19.32 -12.46
C ALA A 148 2.33 -18.58 -13.18
N GLY A 149 3.57 -18.81 -12.75
CA GLY A 149 4.74 -18.15 -13.29
C GLY A 149 6.03 -18.57 -12.60
N SER A 150 7.10 -17.81 -12.82
CA SER A 150 8.43 -18.06 -12.23
C SER A 150 9.21 -16.79 -11.86
N GLN A 151 8.72 -15.60 -12.25
CA GLN A 151 9.48 -14.36 -12.12
C GLN A 151 9.37 -13.73 -10.73
N ARG A 152 8.15 -13.36 -10.33
CA ARG A 152 7.85 -12.68 -9.06
C ARG A 152 7.10 -13.61 -8.14
N TYR A 153 7.09 -13.29 -6.84
CA TYR A 153 6.41 -14.09 -5.84
C TYR A 153 5.29 -13.29 -5.18
N TYR A 154 4.11 -13.88 -5.07
CA TYR A 154 3.03 -13.38 -4.25
C TYR A 154 3.04 -14.14 -2.93
N TYR A 155 3.19 -13.38 -1.85
CA TYR A 155 3.04 -13.91 -0.50
C TYR A 155 1.64 -13.56 0.01
N GLY A 156 0.79 -14.56 0.23
CA GLY A 156 -0.61 -14.45 0.64
C GLY A 156 -1.01 -15.19 1.94
N THR A 157 -1.98 -14.61 2.64
CA THR A 157 -2.63 -15.24 3.81
C THR A 157 -4.12 -15.23 3.52
N THR A 158 -4.90 -16.03 4.23
CA THR A 158 -6.35 -16.14 4.00
C THR A 158 -7.18 -15.31 4.95
N ASP A 159 -6.56 -14.72 5.99
CA ASP A 159 -7.29 -14.15 7.11
C ASP A 159 -6.87 -12.71 7.47
N GLY A 160 -7.81 -12.03 8.11
CA GLY A 160 -7.63 -10.74 8.75
C GLY A 160 -7.41 -9.56 7.81
N LEU A 161 -6.85 -8.51 8.41
CA LEU A 161 -6.45 -7.29 7.73
C LEU A 161 -4.93 -7.21 7.73
N THR A 162 -4.33 -7.13 6.55
CA THR A 162 -2.87 -6.98 6.41
C THR A 162 -2.51 -5.82 5.51
N ARG A 163 -1.26 -5.39 5.59
CA ARG A 163 -0.69 -4.45 4.64
C ARG A 163 -0.39 -5.16 3.34
N VAL A 164 -0.54 -4.43 2.24
CA VAL A 164 -0.06 -4.84 0.93
C VAL A 164 1.13 -3.97 0.58
N TYR A 165 2.24 -4.63 0.29
CA TYR A 165 3.47 -3.96 -0.01
C TYR A 165 4.26 -4.65 -1.11
N VAL A 166 5.13 -3.88 -1.76
CA VAL A 166 6.05 -4.39 -2.78
C VAL A 166 7.44 -4.59 -2.16
N GLY A 167 7.88 -5.84 -2.09
CA GLY A 167 9.15 -6.25 -1.52
C GLY A 167 10.38 -5.98 -2.40
N ARG A 168 11.56 -6.37 -1.88
CA ARG A 168 12.88 -6.08 -2.50
C ARG A 168 13.05 -6.65 -3.90
N GLY A 169 12.37 -7.75 -4.21
CA GLY A 169 12.40 -8.47 -5.49
C GLY A 169 11.15 -8.26 -6.35
N TRP A 170 10.38 -7.19 -6.13
CA TRP A 170 9.06 -6.99 -6.78
C TRP A 170 8.00 -7.99 -6.38
N SER A 171 8.29 -8.83 -5.39
CA SER A 171 7.29 -9.65 -4.74
C SER A 171 6.17 -8.77 -4.20
N LEU A 172 4.95 -9.27 -4.32
CA LEU A 172 3.79 -8.65 -3.73
C LEU A 172 3.51 -9.40 -2.43
N ASP A 173 3.62 -8.70 -1.32
CA ASP A 173 3.54 -9.30 -0.01
C ASP A 173 2.29 -8.80 0.70
N THR A 174 1.55 -9.78 1.23
CA THR A 174 0.31 -9.55 1.95
C THR A 174 0.17 -10.45 3.19
N ILE A 175 1.25 -11.15 3.58
CA ILE A 175 1.29 -12.10 4.71
C ILE A 175 1.96 -11.55 5.95
N TRP A 176 3.07 -10.85 5.73
CA TRP A 176 3.96 -10.50 6.82
C TRP A 176 3.45 -9.23 7.43
N ASP A 177 3.48 -9.24 8.76
CA ASP A 177 3.21 -8.14 9.64
C ASP A 177 1.72 -7.85 9.81
N GLU A 178 1.22 -8.24 10.98
CA GLU A 178 0.31 -7.40 11.75
C GLU A 178 0.61 -5.92 11.46
N LEU A 179 -0.41 -5.07 11.46
CA LEU A 179 -0.22 -3.65 11.19
C LEU A 179 0.84 -3.03 12.14
N THR A 180 1.21 -3.71 13.22
CA THR A 180 2.21 -3.40 14.23
C THR A 180 3.69 -3.67 13.88
N ASN A 181 4.00 -4.46 12.84
CA ASN A 181 5.39 -4.76 12.43
C ASN A 181 5.68 -4.13 11.06
N SER A 182 6.89 -3.63 10.81
CA SER A 182 7.33 -3.07 9.52
C SER A 182 8.83 -2.98 9.55
N GLN A 183 9.43 -3.03 8.37
CA GLN A 183 10.87 -2.93 8.23
C GLN A 183 11.30 -1.47 8.17
N ALA A 184 12.32 -1.13 8.96
CA ALA A 184 12.92 0.21 9.01
C ALA A 184 13.49 0.68 7.66
N ASP A 185 13.69 -0.23 6.70
CA ASP A 185 14.20 0.06 5.35
C ASP A 185 13.08 0.40 4.34
N GLY A 186 11.85 0.62 4.80
CA GLY A 186 10.72 0.97 3.95
C GLY A 186 10.89 2.34 3.26
N ARG A 187 10.46 2.45 2.01
CA ARG A 187 10.33 3.72 1.28
C ARG A 187 8.88 4.00 0.99
N VAL A 188 8.47 5.25 1.23
CA VAL A 188 7.22 5.79 0.72
C VAL A 188 7.50 6.46 -0.61
N VAL A 189 6.76 6.08 -1.65
CA VAL A 189 6.84 6.70 -2.96
C VAL A 189 5.70 7.69 -3.07
N ILE A 190 6.00 8.93 -3.39
CA ILE A 190 5.02 10.01 -3.56
C ILE A 190 4.96 10.38 -5.03
N VAL A 191 3.75 10.59 -5.52
CA VAL A 191 3.43 10.80 -6.93
C VAL A 191 2.51 11.99 -7.06
N ARG A 192 2.50 12.63 -8.23
CA ARG A 192 1.52 13.68 -8.51
C ARG A 192 0.12 13.10 -8.55
N ASN A 193 -0.81 13.74 -7.86
CA ASN A 193 -2.18 13.27 -7.77
C ASN A 193 -2.97 13.51 -9.07
N ASP A 194 -2.55 14.48 -9.89
CA ASP A 194 -3.19 14.85 -11.15
C ASP A 194 -2.58 14.17 -12.39
N VAL A 195 -1.56 13.33 -12.21
CA VAL A 195 -0.89 12.61 -13.31
C VAL A 195 -1.33 11.15 -13.28
N PRO A 196 -1.86 10.62 -14.39
CA PRO A 196 -2.24 9.22 -14.44
C PRO A 196 -0.99 8.32 -14.52
N PRO A 197 -1.01 7.09 -13.97
CA PRO A 197 0.16 6.21 -13.87
C PRO A 197 0.87 5.92 -15.21
N GLU A 198 0.14 5.97 -16.33
CA GLU A 198 0.66 5.74 -17.67
C GLU A 198 1.53 6.88 -18.23
N ASP A 199 1.45 8.10 -17.69
CA ASP A 199 2.25 9.25 -18.14
C ASP A 199 3.57 9.33 -17.37
N LEU A 200 4.49 8.44 -17.74
CA LEU A 200 5.81 8.30 -17.12
C LEU A 200 6.64 9.60 -17.14
N ASN A 201 6.54 10.41 -18.18
CA ASN A 201 7.33 11.64 -18.32
C ASN A 201 6.84 12.73 -17.36
N ALA A 202 5.51 12.87 -17.23
CA ALA A 202 4.93 13.74 -16.21
C ALA A 202 5.23 13.23 -14.79
N TYR A 203 5.30 11.91 -14.62
CA TYR A 203 5.64 11.26 -13.36
C TYR A 203 7.08 11.53 -12.92
N LEU A 204 8.05 11.47 -13.84
CA LEU A 204 9.46 11.76 -13.53
C LEU A 204 9.67 13.25 -13.19
N THR A 205 9.02 14.16 -13.91
CA THR A 205 9.10 15.61 -13.65
C THR A 205 8.49 16.01 -12.29
N ALA A 206 7.57 15.20 -11.76
CA ALA A 206 6.91 15.43 -10.49
C ALA A 206 7.80 15.19 -9.25
N LEU A 207 8.74 14.25 -9.34
CA LEU A 207 9.54 13.77 -8.21
C LEU A 207 10.46 14.85 -7.63
N ASP A 208 10.96 15.75 -8.47
CA ASP A 208 11.79 16.89 -8.05
C ASP A 208 11.01 17.88 -7.19
N ARG A 209 9.70 18.06 -7.45
CA ARG A 209 8.81 18.94 -6.67
C ARG A 209 8.38 18.32 -5.34
N ALA A 210 8.08 17.02 -5.32
CA ALA A 210 7.72 16.31 -4.10
C ALA A 210 8.86 16.33 -3.07
N SER A 211 10.10 16.17 -3.53
CA SER A 211 11.30 16.21 -2.69
C SER A 211 11.49 17.58 -1.98
N ALA A 212 11.05 18.67 -2.60
CA ALA A 212 11.09 20.00 -1.99
C ALA A 212 10.02 20.20 -0.88
N LEU A 213 8.89 19.47 -0.93
CA LEU A 213 7.81 19.56 0.06
C LEU A 213 8.05 18.71 1.30
N LEU A 214 8.76 17.59 1.16
CA LEU A 214 9.10 16.70 2.28
C LEU A 214 10.32 17.19 3.08
N GLY A 215 10.97 18.27 2.62
CA GLY A 215 12.07 18.92 3.32
C GLY A 215 13.43 18.26 3.08
N SER A 216 14.38 19.12 2.70
CA SER A 216 15.80 19.05 3.10
C SER A 216 15.96 19.00 4.61
#